data_AF-A0A3C0R929-F1
#
_entry.id   AF-A0A3C0R929-F1
#
_cell.length_a   1.000
_cell.length_b   1.000
_cell.length_c   1.000
_cell.angle_alpha   90.00
_cell.angle_beta   90.00
_cell.angle_gamma   90.00
#
_symmetry.space_group_name_H-M   'P 1'
#
loop_
_entity.id
_entity.type
_entity.pdbx_description
1 polymer ?
#
loop_
_entity_poly.entity_id
_entity_poly.type
_entity_poly.pdbx_seq_one_letter_code
_entity_poly.pdbx_strand_id
1 'polypeptide(L)' 'MLLPYHRTATAIKLGEENGMYCIQQTTVHQTTKHAAFRIMLHFATQPSPKKEMTIYIKDGQDYTNAFTDLLKPFYLYV' A
#
# COMPACT_ATOMS: atom_id res chain seq x y z
N MET A 1 -2.29 3.43 7.24
CA MET A 1 -3.42 2.47 7.39
C MET A 1 -3.32 1.37 6.33
N LEU A 2 -3.70 0.14 6.65
CA LEU A 2 -3.80 -1.00 5.71
C LEU A 2 -5.25 -1.48 5.66
N LEU A 3 -5.89 -1.45 4.49
CA LEU A 3 -7.33 -1.68 4.33
C LEU A 3 -7.64 -2.62 3.14
N PRO A 4 -8.83 -3.23 3.06
CA PRO A 4 -9.35 -3.79 1.80
C PRO A 4 -9.39 -2.72 0.70
N TYR A 5 -8.98 -3.06 -0.52
CA TYR A 5 -8.84 -2.10 -1.62
C TYR A 5 -10.13 -1.32 -1.94
N HIS A 6 -11.30 -1.96 -1.85
CA HIS A 6 -12.59 -1.29 -2.13
C HIS A 6 -12.92 -0.14 -1.16
N ARG A 7 -12.23 -0.03 -0.01
CA ARG A 7 -12.44 1.05 0.98
C ARG A 7 -11.61 2.31 0.68
N THR A 8 -10.80 2.31 -0.39
CA THR A 8 -9.85 3.39 -0.70
C THR A 8 -10.52 4.77 -0.75
N ALA A 9 -11.55 4.93 -1.59
CA ALA A 9 -12.20 6.23 -1.78
C ALA A 9 -12.85 6.75 -0.49
N THR A 10 -13.54 5.87 0.25
CA THR A 10 -14.15 6.22 1.53
C THR A 10 -13.11 6.65 2.57
N ALA A 11 -11.98 5.96 2.64
CA ALA A 11 -10.93 6.28 3.60
C ALA A 11 -10.22 7.61 3.27
N ILE A 12 -9.97 7.89 1.99
CA ILE A 12 -9.38 9.17 1.55
C ILE A 12 -10.34 10.32 1.88
N LYS A 13 -11.61 10.19 1.50
CA LYS A 13 -12.63 11.20 1.79
C LYS A 13 -12.74 11.49 3.29
N LEU A 14 -12.79 10.45 4.13
CA LEU A 14 -12.85 10.62 5.57
C LEU A 14 -11.60 11.32 6.13
N GLY A 15 -10.42 11.03 5.58
CA GLY A 15 -9.19 11.73 5.94
C GLY A 15 -9.29 13.22 5.64
N GLU A 16 -9.71 13.57 4.42
CA GLU A 16 -9.85 14.96 3.97
C GLU A 16 -10.86 15.74 4.82
N GLU A 17 -12.01 15.13 5.14
CA GLU A 17 -13.04 15.70 6.03
C GLU A 17 -12.50 15.98 7.45
N ASN A 18 -11.42 15.32 7.87
CA ASN A 18 -10.78 15.48 9.18
C ASN A 18 -9.44 16.23 9.11
N GLY A 19 -9.16 16.95 8.02
CA GLY A 19 -7.94 17.75 7.87
C GLY A 19 -6.66 16.91 7.65
N MET A 20 -6.80 15.68 7.17
CA MET A 20 -5.70 14.80 6.82
C MET A 20 -5.63 14.58 5.31
N TYR A 21 -4.44 14.74 4.73
CA TYR A 21 -4.19 14.59 3.30
C TYR A 21 -3.50 13.26 3.01
N CYS A 22 -4.03 12.48 2.06
CA CYS A 22 -3.41 11.24 1.63
C CYS A 22 -2.14 11.53 0.80
N ILE A 23 -0.97 11.43 1.43
CA ILE A 23 0.32 11.75 0.82
C ILE A 23 0.97 10.54 0.13
N GLN A 24 0.53 9.32 0.43
CA GLN A 24 0.95 8.12 -0.30
C GLN A 24 -0.16 7.08 -0.35
N GLN A 25 -0.32 6.49 -1.53
CA GLN A 25 -1.18 5.34 -1.78
C GLN A 25 -0.34 4.19 -2.32
N THR A 26 -0.37 3.05 -1.65
CA THR A 26 0.32 1.84 -2.09
C THR A 26 -0.68 0.72 -2.34
N THR A 27 -0.86 0.33 -3.60
CA THR A 27 -1.70 -0.81 -3.95
C THR A 27 -0.94 -2.11 -3.73
N VAL A 28 -1.63 -3.13 -3.24
CA VAL A 28 -1.04 -4.46 -3.01
C VAL A 28 -1.84 -5.50 -3.75
N HIS A 29 -1.12 -6.27 -4.56
CA HIS A 29 -1.64 -7.29 -5.44
C HIS A 29 -1.06 -8.65 -5.02
N GLN A 30 -1.88 -9.71 -5.07
CA GLN A 30 -1.42 -11.06 -4.77
C GLN A 30 -0.37 -11.52 -5.79
N THR A 31 -0.64 -11.28 -7.07
CA THR A 31 0.31 -11.48 -8.16
C THR A 31 0.18 -10.37 -9.19
N THR A 32 1.10 -10.32 -10.15
CA THR A 32 1.08 -9.41 -11.32
C THR A 32 -0.21 -9.46 -12.14
N LYS A 33 -0.97 -10.56 -12.05
CA LYS A 33 -2.23 -10.79 -12.80
C LYS A 33 -3.50 -10.47 -12.01
N HIS A 34 -3.42 -10.34 -10.69
CA HIS A 34 -4.59 -10.09 -9.85
C HIS A 34 -4.82 -8.59 -9.65
N ALA A 35 -6.08 -8.21 -9.50
CA ALA A 35 -6.43 -6.86 -9.04
C ALA A 35 -5.90 -6.60 -7.62
N ALA A 36 -5.79 -5.33 -7.25
CA ALA A 36 -5.40 -4.94 -5.90
C ALA A 36 -6.43 -5.46 -4.88
N PHE A 37 -5.95 -6.14 -3.84
CA PHE A 37 -6.81 -6.66 -2.77
C PHE A 37 -6.65 -5.87 -1.47
N ARG A 38 -5.50 -5.22 -1.28
CA ARG A 38 -5.25 -4.28 -0.19
C ARG A 38 -4.76 -2.93 -0.72
N ILE A 39 -4.95 -1.94 0.12
CA ILE A 39 -4.39 -0.61 -0.04
C ILE A 39 -3.71 -0.20 1.26
N MET A 40 -2.52 0.37 1.16
CA MET A 40 -1.90 1.13 2.24
C MET A 40 -2.03 2.62 1.94
N LEU A 41 -2.57 3.36 2.90
CA LEU A 41 -2.75 4.81 2.80
C LEU A 41 -1.93 5.49 3.90
N HIS A 42 -1.08 6.42 3.50
CA HIS A 42 -0.32 7.28 4.40
C HIS A 42 -0.93 8.68 4.36
N PHE A 43 -1.35 9.16 5.52
CA PHE A 43 -1.92 10.49 5.68
C PHE A 43 -0.97 11.40 6.44
N ALA A 44 -0.99 12.69 6.13
CA ALA A 44 -0.29 13.74 6.85
C ALA A 44 -1.21 14.94 7.07
N THR A 45 -0.88 15.78 8.06
CA THR A 45 -1.62 17.01 8.37
C THR A 45 -1.27 18.17 7.44
N GLN A 46 -0.16 18.06 6.71
CA GLN A 46 0.22 19.00 5.67
C GLN A 46 0.05 18.35 4.29
N PRO A 47 -0.51 19.08 3.31
CA PRO A 47 -0.63 18.57 1.96
C PRO A 47 0.76 18.42 1.33
N SER A 48 0.98 17.32 0.62
CA SER A 48 2.18 17.09 -0.20
C SER A 48 1.80 16.37 -1.49
N PRO A 49 2.68 16.36 -2.51
CA PRO A 49 2.45 15.54 -3.70
C PRO A 49 2.18 14.09 -3.31
N LYS A 50 1.07 13.56 -3.79
CA LYS A 50 0.66 12.18 -3.53
C LYS A 50 1.61 11.23 -4.27
N LYS A 51 2.25 10.33 -3.53
CA LYS A 51 3.06 9.26 -4.10
C LYS A 51 2.21 8.02 -4.34
N GLU A 52 2.37 7.41 -5.51
CA GLU A 52 1.72 6.15 -5.84
C GLU A 52 2.78 5.05 -5.92
N MET A 53 2.49 3.92 -5.29
CA MET A 53 3.36 2.75 -5.29
C MET A 53 2.52 1.50 -5.50
N THR A 54 3.17 0.46 -6.03
CA THR A 54 2.55 -0.85 -6.22
C THR A 54 3.46 -1.91 -5.63
N ILE A 55 2.86 -2.85 -4.89
CA ILE A 55 3.53 -4.05 -4.40
C ILE A 55 2.84 -5.26 -5.00
N TYR A 56 3.61 -6.07 -5.71
CA TYR A 56 3.21 -7.41 -6.13
C TYR A 56 3.85 -8.42 -5.19
N ILE A 57 3.04 -9.26 -4.53
CA ILE A 57 3.58 -10.24 -3.58
C ILE A 57 4.31 -11.36 -4.33
N LYS A 58 3.68 -11.94 -5.34
CA LYS A 58 4.27 -12.99 -6.19
C LYS A 58 4.33 -12.61 -7.66
N ASP A 59 5.26 -13.24 -8.37
CA ASP A 59 5.23 -13.37 -9.82
C ASP A 59 5.34 -14.86 -10.18
N GLY A 60 4.27 -15.42 -10.76
CA GLY A 60 4.14 -16.87 -10.86
C GLY A 60 4.04 -17.54 -9.49
N GLN A 61 4.97 -18.46 -9.19
CA GLN A 61 5.01 -19.18 -7.91
C GLN A 61 5.89 -18.51 -6.86
N ASP A 62 6.83 -17.66 -7.29
CA ASP A 62 7.86 -17.08 -6.45
C ASP A 62 7.44 -15.71 -5.92
N TYR A 63 7.98 -15.33 -4.76
CA TYR A 63 7.83 -13.98 -4.24
C TYR A 63 8.65 -12.99 -5.06
N THR A 64 8.13 -11.78 -5.28
CA THR A 64 8.89 -10.76 -6.01
C THR A 64 10.04 -10.24 -5.17
N ASN A 65 11.15 -9.84 -5.82
CA ASN A 65 12.29 -9.23 -5.13
C ASN A 65 11.91 -7.99 -4.33
N ALA A 66 11.04 -7.14 -4.89
CA ALA A 66 10.54 -5.96 -4.20
C ALA A 66 9.81 -6.32 -2.89
N PHE A 67 9.02 -7.41 -2.90
CA PHE A 67 8.34 -7.86 -1.69
C PHE A 67 9.29 -8.50 -0.68
N THR A 68 10.21 -9.36 -1.14
CA THR A 68 11.19 -10.00 -0.23
C THR A 68 12.15 -8.98 0.39
N ASP A 69 12.57 -7.97 -0.37
CA ASP A 69 13.40 -6.86 0.13
C ASP A 69 12.74 -6.09 1.26
N LEU A 70 11.43 -5.84 1.17
CA LEU A 70 10.67 -5.17 2.25
C LEU A 70 10.61 -6.00 3.53
N LEU A 71 10.71 -7.33 3.42
CA LEU A 71 10.67 -8.23 4.57
C LEU A 71 12.05 -8.49 5.18
N LYS A 72 13.15 -8.24 4.46
CA LYS A 72 14.52 -8.45 4.96
C LYS A 72 14.75 -7.89 6.37
N PRO A 73 14.31 -6.66 6.72
CA PRO A 73 14.48 -6.13 8.07
C PRO A 73 13.68 -6.87 9.15
N PHE A 74 12.60 -7.57 8.78
CA PHE A 74 11.75 -8.34 9.69
C PHE A 74 12.21 -9.79 9.84
N TYR A 75 13.06 -10.28 8.94
CA TYR A 75 13.74 -11.57 9.04
C TYR A 75 15.09 -11.47 9.79
N LEU A 76 15.20 -10.55 10.75
CA LEU A 76 16.33 -10.53 11.68
C LEU A 76 16.24 -11.75 12.60
N TYR A 77 17.21 -12.65 12.44
CA TYR A 77 17.48 -13.87 13.23
C TYR A 77 16.67 -15.12 12.90
N VAL A 78 17.13 -15.86 11.88
CA VAL A 78 17.22 -17.34 11.95
C VAL A 78 18.60 -17.75 11.44
#